data_AF-A0AAU9ECD6-F1
#
_entry.id   AF-A0AAU9ECD6-F1
#
_cell.length_a   1.000
_cell.length_b   1.000
_cell.length_c   1.000
_cell.angle_alpha   90.00
_cell.angle_beta   90.00
_cell.angle_gamma   90.00
#
_symmetry.space_group_name_H-M   'P 1'
#
loop_
_entity.id
_entity.type
_entity.pdbx_description
1 polymer ?
#
loop_
_entity_poly.entity_id
_entity_poly.type
_entity_poly.pdbx_seq_one_letter_code
_entity_poly.pdbx_strand_id
1 'polypeptide(L)'
;MKKFIAQFQILLNIVIRPIRRKFSVTKRKITRAPFKSSRKLVTKLVGNISKKEVSLKNYFSIGRYYISKRAIIILILLLIIAIFLGYKYLSNNTILYKKFYSTSEITYTGNAKIYNNKIDKNLIYSGKISNGLPDASGTAFYDNSNKKYIGEFSNGLYNGKGIFFDNLNHKKYEGDFKSGSYDGYGIKYYNNEDVQYEGYFANGEYNGNGKSYDNFGNLIYKGNYVNGKYSGDGTLLYENGNIKYSGSFKNNEYLGNGKEYFENSALKYEGGFESGKYAGMGSLYKSNGDILYEGEFLNGQYVGHGILYSKNKIIYEGEFKNGKYFDKGKEYFSNGNIKYEGNFENNLYDGDGVLYYNSDNNYVEYSGVFKKGKFYGEGTLFANSPENPIVYTGAFINNSFNGVGSLYNKDGLLIYEGGFKKGLYNDFGVLYKKDNIIYSGNFKDGLYSGQGIKFDNSETIYSGTFKNGAYNGLGTLYLANNPIFIGYFKNNDLVIQEFLGKSDKEILNSIGSPDSNIIKNSSEITFIYTDLGMVINFKYNKNHIMSVNKVIITNSITVDNINTTMSASIVKSLIGEPSKINIYNINNIEYSDYIYILTNYNLKIIFTAKETHIESIQFYK
;
A
#
# COMPACT_ATOMS: atom_id res chain seq x y z
N MET A 1 18.67 -26.02 -4.64
CA MET A 1 19.44 -27.25 -4.96
C MET A 1 20.78 -27.36 -4.21
N LYS A 2 21.70 -26.36 -4.25
CA LYS A 2 22.97 -26.40 -3.48
C LYS A 2 22.79 -26.49 -1.94
N LYS A 3 21.82 -25.78 -1.36
CA LYS A 3 21.45 -25.91 0.08
C LYS A 3 20.91 -27.31 0.45
N PHE A 4 20.17 -27.94 -0.46
CA PHE A 4 19.63 -29.29 -0.27
C PHE A 4 20.72 -30.35 -0.30
N ILE A 5 21.72 -30.20 -1.19
CA ILE A 5 22.90 -31.07 -1.25
C ILE A 5 23.76 -30.92 0.02
N ALA A 6 23.93 -29.69 0.53
CA ALA A 6 24.68 -29.44 1.77
C ALA A 6 23.99 -30.04 3.01
N GLN A 7 22.67 -29.88 3.13
CA GLN A 7 21.89 -30.49 4.22
C GLN A 7 21.86 -32.02 4.13
N PHE A 8 21.81 -32.57 2.91
CA PHE A 8 21.89 -34.01 2.68
C PHE A 8 23.27 -34.58 3.03
N GLN A 9 24.36 -33.86 2.76
CA GLN A 9 25.72 -34.25 3.17
C GLN A 9 25.95 -34.20 4.68
N ILE A 10 25.28 -33.29 5.39
CA ILE A 10 25.30 -33.23 6.85
C ILE A 10 24.55 -34.44 7.44
N LEU A 11 23.36 -34.76 6.90
CA LEU A 11 22.62 -35.98 7.27
C LEU A 11 23.42 -37.25 6.98
N LEU A 12 24.06 -37.33 5.81
CA LEU A 12 24.88 -38.46 5.40
C LEU A 12 26.09 -38.64 6.34
N ASN A 13 26.71 -37.54 6.79
CA ASN A 13 27.83 -37.59 7.74
C ASN A 13 27.40 -37.98 9.16
N ILE A 14 26.21 -37.59 9.62
CA ILE A 14 25.66 -38.00 10.92
C ILE A 14 25.38 -39.50 10.95
N VAL A 15 24.90 -40.07 9.84
CA VAL A 15 24.62 -41.52 9.72
C VAL A 15 25.90 -42.35 9.51
N ILE A 16 26.89 -41.83 8.76
CA ILE A 16 28.11 -42.58 8.44
C ILE A 16 29.16 -42.56 9.56
N ARG A 17 29.26 -41.48 10.36
CA ARG A 17 30.27 -41.38 11.45
C ARG A 17 30.20 -42.50 12.49
N PRO A 18 29.01 -42.91 12.99
CA PRO A 18 28.88 -44.04 13.92
C PRO A 18 29.27 -45.37 13.28
N ILE A 19 28.97 -45.55 11.99
CA ILE A 19 29.27 -46.76 11.21
C ILE A 19 30.78 -46.89 10.99
N ARG A 20 31.47 -45.79 10.65
CA ARG A 20 32.93 -45.76 10.47
C ARG A 20 33.68 -46.06 11.77
N ARG A 21 33.15 -45.61 12.92
CA ARG A 21 33.71 -45.84 14.26
C ARG A 21 33.52 -47.28 14.75
N LYS A 22 32.42 -47.94 14.36
CA LYS A 22 32.23 -49.40 14.58
C LYS A 22 33.15 -50.24 13.69
N PHE A 23 33.38 -49.86 12.44
CA PHE A 23 34.26 -50.58 11.52
C PHE A 23 35.76 -50.46 11.83
N SER A 24 36.21 -49.38 12.50
CA SER A 24 37.62 -49.26 12.92
C SER A 24 37.98 -50.14 14.11
N VAL A 25 37.00 -50.57 14.92
CA VAL A 25 37.21 -51.40 16.12
C VAL A 25 37.14 -52.91 15.80
N THR A 26 36.63 -53.30 14.63
CA THR A 26 36.56 -54.72 14.20
C THR A 26 37.65 -55.10 13.18
N LYS A 27 38.72 -54.30 13.05
CA LYS A 27 39.83 -54.57 12.12
C LYS A 27 40.85 -55.62 12.62
N ARG A 28 40.65 -56.21 13.82
CA ARG A 28 41.57 -57.20 14.41
C ARG A 28 41.09 -58.64 14.46
N LYS A 29 39.89 -58.97 13.98
CA LYS A 29 39.45 -60.38 13.83
C LYS A 29 38.51 -60.48 12.64
N ILE A 30 39.06 -60.68 11.44
CA ILE A 30 38.50 -61.36 10.24
C ILE A 30 39.57 -61.18 9.15
N THR A 31 40.60 -62.01 9.22
CA THR A 31 41.50 -62.32 8.10
C THR A 31 41.48 -63.82 7.94
N ARG A 32 40.43 -64.33 7.28
CA ARG A 32 40.37 -65.64 6.60
C ARG A 32 39.09 -65.63 5.77
N ALA A 33 39.26 -65.22 4.52
CA ALA A 33 38.21 -65.31 3.49
C ALA A 33 38.11 -66.74 2.94
N PRO A 34 37.00 -67.07 2.27
CA PRO A 34 37.16 -67.48 0.88
C PRO A 34 36.09 -66.82 0.01
N PHE A 35 36.29 -65.57 -0.40
CA PHE A 35 35.54 -64.96 -1.51
C PHE A 35 36.46 -64.05 -2.32
N LYS A 36 37.36 -64.68 -3.09
CA LYS A 36 38.23 -63.97 -4.04
C LYS A 36 37.48 -63.57 -5.33
N SER A 37 36.32 -64.19 -5.60
CA SER A 37 35.56 -64.02 -6.85
C SER A 37 34.52 -62.89 -6.84
N SER A 38 33.98 -62.49 -5.69
CA SER A 38 32.97 -61.42 -5.59
C SER A 38 33.56 -60.01 -5.58
N ARG A 39 34.83 -59.86 -5.16
CA ARG A 39 35.51 -58.56 -5.09
C ARG A 39 35.76 -57.94 -6.46
N LYS A 40 36.00 -58.78 -7.48
CA LYS A 40 36.26 -58.36 -8.88
C LYS A 40 34.99 -57.89 -9.61
N LEU A 41 33.83 -58.43 -9.22
CA LEU A 41 32.53 -58.06 -9.79
C LEU A 41 32.03 -56.74 -9.20
N VAL A 42 32.17 -56.57 -7.88
CA VAL A 42 31.76 -55.35 -7.16
C VAL A 42 32.61 -54.14 -7.56
N THR A 43 33.93 -54.29 -7.76
CA THR A 43 34.77 -53.18 -8.23
C THR A 43 34.47 -52.76 -9.67
N LYS A 44 34.06 -53.71 -10.53
CA LYS A 44 33.65 -53.42 -11.92
C LYS A 44 32.29 -52.71 -11.99
N LEU A 45 31.36 -53.04 -11.11
CA LEU A 45 30.05 -52.38 -10.98
C LEU A 45 30.16 -50.96 -10.40
N VAL A 46 30.99 -50.75 -9.38
CA VAL A 46 31.20 -49.43 -8.76
C VAL A 46 31.95 -48.46 -9.69
N GLY A 47 32.89 -48.96 -10.50
CA GLY A 47 33.62 -48.15 -11.48
C GLY A 47 32.74 -47.54 -12.58
N ASN A 48 31.59 -48.15 -12.89
CA ASN A 48 30.63 -47.62 -13.86
C ASN A 48 29.69 -46.55 -13.27
N ILE A 49 29.62 -46.43 -11.93
CA ILE A 49 28.76 -45.46 -11.25
C ILE A 49 29.44 -44.09 -11.12
N SER A 50 30.76 -43.97 -11.26
CA SER A 50 31.47 -42.69 -11.05
C SER A 50 31.59 -41.79 -12.29
N LYS A 51 31.24 -42.27 -13.49
CA LYS A 51 31.29 -41.47 -14.73
C LYS A 51 29.97 -40.70 -14.94
N LYS A 52 30.07 -39.41 -15.27
CA LYS A 52 28.93 -38.55 -15.63
C LYS A 52 28.53 -38.87 -17.08
N GLU A 53 27.27 -39.22 -17.31
CA GLU A 53 26.78 -39.65 -18.63
C GLU A 53 26.48 -38.41 -19.50
N VAL A 54 26.97 -38.38 -20.75
CA VAL A 54 26.82 -37.24 -21.68
C VAL A 54 26.17 -37.66 -23.01
N SER A 55 25.57 -38.86 -23.09
CA SER A 55 25.05 -39.45 -24.33
C SER A 55 23.71 -40.18 -24.13
N LEU A 56 22.77 -39.98 -25.08
CA LEU A 56 21.45 -40.61 -25.14
C LEU A 56 21.49 -42.15 -25.18
N LYS A 57 22.61 -42.76 -25.63
CA LYS A 57 22.80 -44.23 -25.63
C LYS A 57 22.78 -44.87 -24.24
N ASN A 58 22.94 -44.06 -23.19
CA ASN A 58 22.96 -44.49 -21.79
C ASN A 58 21.58 -44.46 -21.11
N TYR A 59 20.52 -44.18 -21.87
CA TYR A 59 19.15 -44.14 -21.38
C TYR A 59 18.30 -45.27 -21.99
N PHE A 60 17.33 -45.75 -21.23
CA PHE A 60 16.25 -46.61 -21.70
C PHE A 60 15.00 -45.77 -21.91
N SER A 61 14.38 -45.87 -23.08
CA SER A 61 13.07 -45.26 -23.35
C SER A 61 11.96 -46.17 -22.83
N ILE A 62 11.09 -45.62 -21.99
CA ILE A 62 9.85 -46.27 -21.53
C ILE A 62 8.71 -45.32 -21.88
N GLY A 63 7.99 -45.63 -22.96
CA GLY A 63 7.00 -44.73 -23.54
C GLY A 63 7.63 -43.38 -23.92
N ARG A 64 7.10 -42.29 -23.35
CA ARG A 64 7.58 -40.91 -23.57
C ARG A 64 8.74 -40.46 -22.67
N TYR A 65 9.24 -41.34 -21.79
CA TYR A 65 10.27 -40.98 -20.80
C TYR A 65 11.57 -41.74 -21.03
N TYR A 66 12.70 -41.10 -20.69
CA TYR A 66 14.03 -41.70 -20.73
C TYR A 66 14.59 -41.86 -19.32
N ILE A 67 14.87 -43.10 -18.92
CA ILE A 67 15.47 -43.41 -17.62
C ILE A 67 16.93 -43.79 -17.83
N SER A 68 17.86 -43.18 -17.08
CA SER A 68 19.27 -43.53 -17.21
C SER A 68 19.52 -44.96 -16.75
N LYS A 69 20.36 -45.70 -17.47
CA LYS A 69 20.79 -47.05 -17.10
C LYS A 69 21.41 -47.08 -15.70
N ARG A 70 22.09 -46.00 -15.30
CA ARG A 70 22.60 -45.80 -13.95
C ARG A 70 21.51 -45.70 -12.89
N ALA A 71 20.41 -45.00 -13.14
CA ALA A 71 19.29 -44.93 -12.20
C ALA A 71 18.68 -46.31 -11.96
N ILE A 72 18.55 -47.12 -13.02
CA ILE A 72 18.06 -48.51 -12.93
C ILE A 72 19.03 -49.38 -12.11
N ILE A 73 20.34 -49.27 -12.34
CA ILE A 73 21.34 -50.02 -11.55
C ILE A 73 21.32 -49.61 -10.07
N ILE A 74 21.14 -48.32 -9.77
CA ILE A 74 21.01 -47.83 -8.39
C ILE A 74 19.72 -48.35 -7.76
N LEU A 75 18.61 -48.38 -8.50
CA LEU A 75 17.34 -48.95 -8.04
C LEU A 75 17.47 -50.45 -7.73
N ILE A 76 18.15 -51.21 -8.58
CA ILE A 76 18.44 -52.64 -8.36
C ILE A 76 19.35 -52.83 -7.13
N LEU A 77 20.38 -51.99 -6.97
CA LEU A 77 21.24 -52.03 -5.78
C LEU A 77 20.49 -51.68 -4.50
N LEU A 78 19.60 -50.68 -4.53
CA LEU A 78 18.73 -50.33 -3.40
C LEU A 78 17.75 -51.45 -3.10
N LEU A 79 17.21 -52.13 -4.12
CA LEU A 79 16.34 -53.30 -3.96
C LEU A 79 17.10 -54.46 -3.31
N ILE A 80 18.34 -54.74 -3.73
CA ILE A 80 19.19 -55.79 -3.11
C ILE A 80 19.54 -55.42 -1.67
N ILE A 81 19.83 -54.15 -1.38
CA ILE A 81 20.07 -53.66 -0.02
C ILE A 81 18.79 -53.76 0.82
N ALA A 82 17.62 -53.44 0.26
CA ALA A 82 16.34 -53.57 0.93
C ALA A 82 15.97 -55.04 1.19
N ILE A 83 16.28 -55.96 0.26
CA ILE A 83 16.16 -57.41 0.46
C ILE A 83 17.15 -57.88 1.52
N PHE A 84 18.38 -57.36 1.56
CA PHE A 84 19.38 -57.75 2.56
C PHE A 84 19.07 -57.18 3.95
N LEU A 85 18.57 -55.95 4.03
CA LEU A 85 18.09 -55.32 5.28
C LEU A 85 16.77 -55.95 5.73
N GLY A 86 15.87 -56.27 4.81
CA GLY A 86 14.64 -57.01 5.05
C GLY A 86 14.94 -58.44 5.51
N TYR A 87 15.91 -59.12 4.90
CA TYR A 87 16.40 -60.43 5.34
C TYR A 87 17.06 -60.33 6.71
N LYS A 88 17.81 -59.25 7.01
CA LYS A 88 18.36 -59.00 8.36
C LYS A 88 17.28 -58.64 9.38
N TYR A 89 16.18 -58.03 8.96
CA TYR A 89 15.03 -57.70 9.81
C TYR A 89 14.17 -58.94 10.09
N LEU A 90 13.95 -59.79 9.08
CA LEU A 90 13.32 -61.11 9.23
C LEU A 90 14.24 -62.11 9.97
N SER A 91 15.56 -62.06 9.75
CA SER A 91 16.52 -62.93 10.45
C SER A 91 16.83 -62.46 11.88
N ASN A 92 16.58 -61.19 12.21
CA ASN A 92 16.66 -60.71 13.60
C ASN A 92 15.40 -61.05 14.42
N ASN A 93 14.33 -61.53 13.77
CA ASN A 93 13.11 -62.01 14.42
C ASN A 93 12.90 -63.54 14.28
N THR A 94 14.00 -64.30 14.19
CA THR A 94 13.97 -65.75 14.38
C THR A 94 15.08 -66.19 15.32
N ILE A 95 14.73 -66.23 16.60
CA ILE A 95 15.02 -67.28 17.58
C ILE A 95 16.13 -68.26 17.13
N LEU A 96 17.35 -68.01 17.59
CA LEU A 96 18.38 -69.04 17.74
C LEU A 96 18.21 -69.69 19.13
N TYR A 97 17.42 -70.74 19.21
CA TYR A 97 17.63 -71.79 20.22
C TYR A 97 18.03 -73.08 19.52
N LYS A 98 19.26 -73.52 19.78
CA LYS A 98 19.59 -74.93 19.98
C LYS A 98 20.82 -75.04 20.87
N LYS A 99 20.57 -74.99 22.18
CA LYS A 99 21.25 -75.87 23.14
C LYS A 99 20.16 -76.76 23.73
N PHE A 100 20.19 -78.03 23.33
CA PHE A 100 19.43 -79.08 23.98
C PHE A 100 19.96 -79.27 25.39
N TYR A 101 19.06 -79.25 26.38
CA TYR A 101 18.99 -80.26 27.44
C TYR A 101 17.53 -80.45 27.87
N SER A 102 17.16 -81.72 27.92
CA SER A 102 16.02 -82.33 28.59
C SER A 102 14.61 -82.01 28.09
N THR A 103 14.09 -82.97 27.33
CA THR A 103 12.71 -83.24 26.96
C THR A 103 11.76 -83.19 28.15
N SER A 104 11.04 -82.09 28.25
CA SER A 104 9.58 -82.09 28.20
C SER A 104 9.17 -80.75 27.60
N GLU A 105 8.85 -80.72 26.31
CA GLU A 105 7.95 -79.67 25.83
C GLU A 105 6.71 -79.80 26.70
N ILE A 106 6.45 -78.80 27.53
CA ILE A 106 5.22 -78.76 28.31
C ILE A 106 4.14 -78.50 27.26
N THR A 107 3.67 -79.55 26.59
CA THR A 107 2.50 -79.56 25.70
C THR A 107 1.21 -79.52 26.52
N TYR A 108 1.27 -78.87 27.69
CA TYR A 108 0.16 -78.81 28.60
C TYR A 108 -0.92 -77.96 27.94
N THR A 109 -2.09 -78.57 27.84
CA THR A 109 -3.31 -77.90 27.40
C THR A 109 -4.33 -78.06 28.51
N GLY A 110 -4.82 -76.94 29.04
CA GLY A 110 -5.69 -76.93 30.22
C GLY A 110 -5.49 -75.69 31.08
N ASN A 111 -6.15 -75.65 32.23
CA ASN A 111 -6.01 -74.56 33.18
C ASN A 111 -4.77 -74.76 34.05
N ALA A 112 -3.85 -73.79 34.05
CA ALA A 112 -2.63 -73.87 34.83
C ALA A 112 -2.30 -72.55 35.53
N LYS A 113 -1.54 -72.67 36.61
CA LYS A 113 -0.83 -71.58 37.27
C LYS A 113 0.66 -71.75 37.04
N ILE A 114 1.30 -70.74 36.45
CA ILE A 114 2.73 -70.72 36.18
C ILE A 114 3.39 -69.79 37.20
N TYR A 115 4.46 -70.26 37.84
CA TYR A 115 5.25 -69.51 38.80
C TYR A 115 6.64 -69.23 38.26
N ASN A 116 7.24 -68.10 38.66
CA ASN A 116 8.62 -67.75 38.38
C ASN A 116 9.57 -68.77 39.07
N ASN A 117 10.69 -69.07 38.43
CA ASN A 117 11.74 -69.97 38.96
C ASN A 117 12.73 -69.27 39.94
N LYS A 118 12.40 -68.05 40.40
CA LYS A 118 13.10 -67.34 41.48
C LYS A 118 12.74 -67.94 42.85
N ILE A 119 13.57 -67.65 43.86
CA ILE A 119 13.43 -68.10 45.26
C ILE A 119 12.00 -67.85 45.79
N ASP A 120 11.40 -66.72 45.40
CA ASP A 120 10.10 -66.26 45.91
C ASP A 120 8.88 -66.96 45.26
N LYS A 121 9.07 -67.74 44.18
CA LYS A 121 8.00 -68.43 43.42
C LYS A 121 6.76 -67.55 43.15
N ASN A 122 6.95 -66.35 42.60
CA ASN A 122 5.84 -65.45 42.30
C ASN A 122 4.99 -65.96 41.12
N LEU A 123 3.65 -65.84 41.23
CA LEU A 123 2.72 -66.23 40.16
C LEU A 123 2.92 -65.30 38.96
N ILE A 124 3.11 -65.86 37.76
CA ILE A 124 3.31 -65.09 36.51
C ILE A 124 2.16 -65.25 35.52
N TYR A 125 1.42 -66.36 35.60
CA TYR A 125 0.22 -66.59 34.79
C TYR A 125 -0.76 -67.52 35.50
N SER A 126 -2.06 -67.27 35.35
CA SER A 126 -3.15 -68.15 35.76
C SER A 126 -4.23 -68.14 34.71
N GLY A 127 -4.49 -69.26 34.04
CA GLY A 127 -5.50 -69.32 32.99
C GLY A 127 -5.35 -70.55 32.10
N LYS A 128 -6.04 -70.55 30.97
CA LYS A 128 -5.93 -71.63 29.99
C LYS A 128 -4.60 -71.53 29.24
N ILE A 129 -3.98 -72.68 29.02
CA ILE A 129 -2.76 -72.86 28.23
C ILE A 129 -3.12 -73.80 27.08
N SER A 130 -2.55 -73.55 25.91
CA SER A 130 -2.59 -74.42 24.74
C SER A 130 -1.17 -74.56 24.20
N ASN A 131 -0.70 -75.80 24.03
CA ASN A 131 0.67 -76.10 23.58
C ASN A 131 1.76 -75.35 24.35
N GLY A 132 1.61 -75.23 25.68
CA GLY A 132 2.58 -74.56 26.54
C GLY A 132 2.54 -73.03 26.54
N LEU A 133 1.63 -72.42 25.77
CA LEU A 133 1.47 -70.96 25.70
C LEU A 133 0.10 -70.52 26.27
N PRO A 134 0.02 -69.33 26.91
CA PRO A 134 -1.26 -68.72 27.27
C PRO A 134 -2.23 -68.67 26.08
N ASP A 135 -3.48 -69.09 26.29
CA ASP A 135 -4.52 -69.15 25.27
C ASP A 135 -5.92 -68.99 25.90
N ALA A 136 -6.89 -68.43 25.16
CA ALA A 136 -8.22 -68.04 25.67
C ALA A 136 -8.13 -67.17 26.94
N SER A 137 -9.09 -67.28 27.87
CA SER A 137 -9.11 -66.42 29.06
C SER A 137 -8.02 -66.75 30.08
N GLY A 138 -7.34 -65.71 30.58
CA GLY A 138 -6.32 -65.84 31.62
C GLY A 138 -5.97 -64.52 32.29
N THR A 139 -5.06 -64.62 33.28
CA THR A 139 -4.47 -63.48 33.98
C THR A 139 -2.96 -63.61 33.99
N ALA A 140 -2.25 -62.62 33.45
CA ALA A 140 -0.80 -62.47 33.58
C ALA A 140 -0.47 -61.52 34.73
N PHE A 141 0.67 -61.75 35.37
CA PHE A 141 1.14 -61.00 36.54
C PHE A 141 2.56 -60.46 36.31
N TYR A 142 2.91 -59.38 37.01
CA TYR A 142 4.27 -58.87 37.15
C TYR A 142 5.05 -59.71 38.16
N ASP A 143 6.38 -59.52 38.19
CA ASP A 143 7.27 -60.19 39.15
C ASP A 143 6.92 -59.92 40.62
N ASN A 144 6.25 -58.80 40.92
CA ASN A 144 5.75 -58.46 42.26
C ASN A 144 4.34 -59.04 42.55
N SER A 145 3.87 -59.98 41.73
CA SER A 145 2.53 -60.58 41.79
C SER A 145 1.36 -59.62 41.54
N ASN A 146 1.62 -58.36 41.14
CA ASN A 146 0.58 -57.45 40.68
C ASN A 146 0.02 -57.90 39.34
N LYS A 147 -1.28 -57.67 39.11
CA LYS A 147 -1.93 -58.01 37.84
C LYS A 147 -1.27 -57.19 36.74
N LYS A 148 -0.97 -57.84 35.61
CA LYS A 148 -0.43 -57.21 34.41
C LYS A 148 -1.48 -57.15 33.31
N TYR A 149 -2.21 -58.24 33.11
CA TYR A 149 -3.25 -58.32 32.10
C TYR A 149 -4.30 -59.34 32.52
N ILE A 150 -5.58 -59.01 32.34
CA ILE A 150 -6.71 -59.92 32.49
C ILE A 150 -7.48 -59.90 31.18
N GLY A 151 -7.63 -61.02 30.51
CA GLY A 151 -8.34 -61.06 29.23
C GLY A 151 -8.05 -62.31 28.43
N GLU A 152 -8.28 -62.21 27.13
CA GLU A 152 -8.04 -63.28 26.18
C GLU A 152 -6.58 -63.32 25.69
N PHE A 153 -6.10 -64.52 25.43
CA PHE A 153 -4.78 -64.81 24.91
C PHE A 153 -4.91 -65.64 23.65
N SER A 154 -3.95 -65.48 22.73
CA SER A 154 -3.78 -66.38 21.60
C SER A 154 -2.30 -66.51 21.29
N ASN A 155 -1.81 -67.76 21.24
CA ASN A 155 -0.39 -68.06 21.02
C ASN A 155 0.55 -67.28 21.95
N GLY A 156 0.16 -67.12 23.22
CA GLY A 156 0.94 -66.42 24.24
C GLY A 156 0.89 -64.89 24.19
N LEU A 157 0.18 -64.29 23.23
CA LEU A 157 0.00 -62.84 23.11
C LEU A 157 -1.38 -62.41 23.58
N TYR A 158 -1.50 -61.17 24.08
CA TYR A 158 -2.79 -60.56 24.40
C TYR A 158 -3.64 -60.46 23.13
N ASN A 159 -4.88 -60.90 23.19
CA ASN A 159 -5.82 -60.91 22.08
C ASN A 159 -7.24 -60.67 22.58
N GLY A 160 -8.21 -60.42 21.69
CA GLY A 160 -9.61 -60.26 22.09
C GLY A 160 -9.82 -59.16 23.14
N LYS A 161 -10.77 -59.33 24.05
CA LYS A 161 -11.03 -58.31 25.09
C LYS A 161 -10.13 -58.51 26.31
N GLY A 162 -9.63 -57.41 26.87
CA GLY A 162 -8.89 -57.47 28.12
C GLY A 162 -8.65 -56.12 28.79
N ILE A 163 -8.05 -56.19 29.99
CA ILE A 163 -7.65 -55.07 30.82
C ILE A 163 -6.16 -55.20 31.11
N PHE A 164 -5.39 -54.18 30.73
CA PHE A 164 -3.96 -54.08 30.99
C PHE A 164 -3.71 -53.11 32.16
N PHE A 165 -2.81 -53.50 33.07
CA PHE A 165 -2.48 -52.78 34.30
C PHE A 165 -0.99 -52.42 34.33
N ASP A 166 -0.63 -51.33 34.99
CA ASP A 166 0.75 -51.03 35.35
C ASP A 166 1.23 -51.86 36.55
N ASN A 167 2.51 -51.72 36.92
CA ASN A 167 3.12 -52.47 38.02
C ASN A 167 2.62 -52.05 39.42
N LEU A 168 1.77 -51.03 39.51
CA LEU A 168 1.10 -50.55 40.73
C LEU A 168 -0.38 -50.99 40.77
N ASN A 169 -0.81 -51.87 39.86
CA ASN A 169 -2.21 -52.27 39.65
C ASN A 169 -3.14 -51.14 39.15
N HIS A 170 -2.61 -50.05 38.58
CA HIS A 170 -3.48 -49.07 37.93
C HIS A 170 -3.87 -49.56 36.53
N LYS A 171 -5.16 -49.51 36.20
CA LYS A 171 -5.66 -49.71 34.83
C LYS A 171 -4.95 -48.73 33.89
N LYS A 172 -4.43 -49.27 32.79
CA LYS A 172 -3.82 -48.49 31.71
C LYS A 172 -4.65 -48.55 30.44
N TYR A 173 -5.29 -49.68 30.18
CA TYR A 173 -6.13 -49.87 29.01
C TYR A 173 -7.18 -50.95 29.27
N GLU A 174 -8.38 -50.74 28.77
CA GLU A 174 -9.49 -51.70 28.76
C GLU A 174 -10.12 -51.70 27.36
N GLY A 175 -10.09 -52.83 26.66
CA GLY A 175 -10.60 -52.91 25.29
C GLY A 175 -10.07 -54.09 24.49
N ASP A 176 -10.13 -53.93 23.17
CA ASP A 176 -9.71 -54.95 22.21
C ASP A 176 -8.18 -54.98 22.03
N PHE A 177 -7.64 -56.19 21.90
CA PHE A 177 -6.24 -56.49 21.67
C PHE A 177 -6.08 -57.38 20.42
N LYS A 178 -4.99 -57.18 19.70
CA LYS A 178 -4.57 -58.07 18.62
C LYS A 178 -3.06 -58.24 18.64
N SER A 179 -2.61 -59.49 18.77
CA SER A 179 -1.18 -59.84 18.76
C SER A 179 -0.35 -59.00 19.75
N GLY A 180 -0.88 -58.75 20.94
CA GLY A 180 -0.20 -58.01 22.00
C GLY A 180 -0.33 -56.49 21.93
N SER A 181 -0.95 -55.92 20.89
CA SER A 181 -1.16 -54.47 20.74
C SER A 181 -2.62 -54.08 20.97
N TYR A 182 -2.86 -52.83 21.37
CA TYR A 182 -4.22 -52.26 21.39
C TYR A 182 -4.71 -52.14 19.95
N ASP A 183 -5.82 -52.78 19.62
CA ASP A 183 -6.34 -52.87 18.24
C ASP A 183 -7.84 -53.16 18.28
N GLY A 184 -8.65 -52.21 17.81
CA GLY A 184 -10.10 -52.20 18.00
C GLY A 184 -10.56 -51.09 18.95
N TYR A 185 -11.73 -51.23 19.57
CA TYR A 185 -12.26 -50.22 20.47
C TYR A 185 -11.70 -50.39 21.88
N GLY A 186 -11.37 -49.29 22.56
CA GLY A 186 -10.91 -49.33 23.94
C GLY A 186 -10.88 -47.98 24.65
N ILE A 187 -10.59 -48.06 25.94
CA ILE A 187 -10.43 -46.93 26.85
C ILE A 187 -9.03 -47.00 27.43
N LYS A 188 -8.25 -45.95 27.25
CA LYS A 188 -6.92 -45.78 27.83
C LYS A 188 -7.00 -44.77 28.97
N TYR A 189 -6.25 -45.01 30.04
CA TYR A 189 -6.34 -44.22 31.26
C TYR A 189 -4.98 -43.61 31.67
N TYR A 190 -5.03 -42.45 32.33
CA TYR A 190 -3.86 -41.88 33.04
C TYR A 190 -3.55 -42.70 34.31
N ASN A 191 -4.60 -42.96 35.10
CA ASN A 191 -4.61 -43.74 36.34
C ASN A 191 -5.88 -44.62 36.39
N ASN A 192 -6.27 -45.18 37.56
CA ASN A 192 -7.42 -46.08 37.64
C ASN A 192 -8.77 -45.48 37.21
N GLU A 193 -8.92 -44.16 37.24
CA GLU A 193 -10.22 -43.48 37.12
C GLU A 193 -10.23 -42.48 35.96
N ASP A 194 -9.12 -41.77 35.74
CA ASP A 194 -9.03 -40.71 34.74
C ASP A 194 -8.80 -41.27 33.34
N VAL A 195 -9.84 -41.18 32.51
CA VAL A 195 -9.77 -41.54 31.09
C VAL A 195 -8.83 -40.57 30.37
N GLN A 196 -7.90 -41.11 29.60
CA GLN A 196 -7.05 -40.36 28.68
C GLN A 196 -7.65 -40.34 27.27
N TYR A 197 -8.18 -41.47 26.83
CA TYR A 197 -8.76 -41.63 25.50
C TYR A 197 -9.81 -42.73 25.48
N GLU A 198 -10.92 -42.48 24.81
CA GLU A 198 -11.98 -43.45 24.50
C GLU A 198 -12.16 -43.50 22.98
N GLY A 199 -11.94 -44.65 22.35
CA GLY A 199 -12.15 -44.78 20.91
C GLY A 199 -11.41 -45.95 20.28
N TYR A 200 -11.19 -45.85 18.97
CA TYR A 200 -10.53 -46.89 18.20
C TYR A 200 -8.99 -46.77 18.24
N PHE A 201 -8.35 -47.94 18.21
CA PHE A 201 -6.90 -48.13 18.19
C PHE A 201 -6.50 -49.00 17.00
N ALA A 202 -5.31 -48.75 16.46
CA ALA A 202 -4.65 -49.64 15.51
C ALA A 202 -3.15 -49.72 15.83
N ASN A 203 -2.62 -50.93 16.04
CA ASN A 203 -1.22 -51.15 16.42
C ASN A 203 -0.76 -50.30 17.63
N GLY A 204 -1.61 -50.10 18.63
CA GLY A 204 -1.28 -49.33 19.85
C GLY A 204 -1.49 -47.82 19.76
N GLU A 205 -1.77 -47.28 18.58
CA GLU A 205 -1.97 -45.83 18.34
C GLU A 205 -3.45 -45.49 18.18
N TYR A 206 -3.84 -44.25 18.53
CA TYR A 206 -5.21 -43.78 18.28
C TYR A 206 -5.49 -43.75 16.77
N ASN A 207 -6.58 -44.37 16.34
CA ASN A 207 -6.92 -44.49 14.93
C ASN A 207 -8.44 -44.63 14.75
N GLY A 208 -9.06 -43.84 13.87
CA GLY A 208 -10.52 -43.78 13.73
C GLY A 208 -11.17 -42.79 14.68
N ASN A 209 -12.47 -42.93 14.95
CA ASN A 209 -13.20 -42.02 15.82
C ASN A 209 -12.81 -42.21 17.30
N GLY A 210 -12.64 -41.11 18.02
CA GLY A 210 -12.37 -41.16 19.46
C GLY A 210 -12.56 -39.81 20.15
N LYS A 211 -12.43 -39.86 21.47
CA LYS A 211 -12.44 -38.71 22.38
C LYS A 211 -11.16 -38.73 23.23
N SER A 212 -10.48 -37.59 23.33
CA SER A 212 -9.36 -37.43 24.25
C SER A 212 -9.71 -36.48 25.38
N TYR A 213 -9.12 -36.74 26.54
CA TYR A 213 -9.37 -36.00 27.77
C TYR A 213 -8.04 -35.55 28.40
N ASP A 214 -8.08 -34.44 29.11
CA ASP A 214 -6.95 -34.02 29.94
C ASP A 214 -6.87 -34.85 31.23
N ASN A 215 -5.86 -34.59 32.06
CA ASN A 215 -5.66 -35.27 33.34
C ASN A 215 -6.64 -34.83 34.44
N PHE A 216 -7.58 -33.95 34.13
CA PHE A 216 -8.68 -33.54 35.02
C PHE A 216 -10.04 -34.08 34.54
N GLY A 217 -10.05 -34.86 33.45
CA GLY A 217 -11.26 -35.44 32.87
C GLY A 217 -12.01 -34.50 31.92
N ASN A 218 -11.46 -33.33 31.56
CA ASN A 218 -12.09 -32.43 30.60
C ASN A 218 -11.88 -32.95 29.17
N LEU A 219 -12.94 -32.94 28.36
CA LEU A 219 -12.88 -33.33 26.95
C LEU A 219 -12.05 -32.30 26.16
N ILE A 220 -10.94 -32.73 25.55
CA ILE A 220 -10.08 -31.87 24.73
C ILE A 220 -10.50 -31.94 23.25
N TYR A 221 -10.74 -33.14 22.74
CA TYR A 221 -11.06 -33.36 21.34
C TYR A 221 -12.01 -34.52 21.14
N LYS A 222 -12.91 -34.38 20.18
CA LYS A 222 -13.80 -35.43 19.69
C LYS A 222 -13.74 -35.44 18.16
N GLY A 223 -13.33 -36.55 17.56
CA GLY A 223 -13.25 -36.65 16.11
C GLY A 223 -12.39 -37.82 15.64
N ASN A 224 -11.94 -37.74 14.40
CA ASN A 224 -11.11 -38.78 13.80
C ASN A 224 -9.62 -38.63 14.15
N TYR A 225 -8.95 -39.77 14.21
CA TYR A 225 -7.51 -39.91 14.47
C TYR A 225 -6.84 -40.76 13.41
N VAL A 226 -5.60 -40.44 13.07
CA VAL A 226 -4.70 -41.29 12.28
C VAL A 226 -3.33 -41.27 12.94
N ASN A 227 -2.86 -42.44 13.40
CA ASN A 227 -1.55 -42.61 14.06
C ASN A 227 -1.34 -41.61 15.21
N GLY A 228 -2.31 -41.51 16.11
CA GLY A 228 -2.23 -40.63 17.29
C GLY A 228 -2.46 -39.15 17.01
N LYS A 229 -2.72 -38.74 15.77
CA LYS A 229 -2.94 -37.33 15.38
C LYS A 229 -4.37 -37.07 14.95
N TYR A 230 -4.88 -35.88 15.25
CA TYR A 230 -6.16 -35.40 14.73
C TYR A 230 -6.13 -35.37 13.20
N SER A 231 -7.17 -35.94 12.60
CA SER A 231 -7.32 -36.08 11.16
C SER A 231 -8.79 -36.13 10.81
N GLY A 232 -9.20 -35.71 9.60
CA GLY A 232 -10.61 -35.71 9.21
C GLY A 232 -11.43 -34.75 10.07
N ASP A 233 -12.74 -34.94 10.13
CA ASP A 233 -13.61 -34.04 10.88
C ASP A 233 -13.50 -34.25 12.40
N GLY A 234 -13.50 -33.14 13.13
CA GLY A 234 -13.43 -33.15 14.58
C GLY A 234 -13.79 -31.81 15.22
N THR A 235 -13.92 -31.85 16.54
CA THR A 235 -14.16 -30.69 17.39
C THR A 235 -13.07 -30.65 18.47
N LEU A 236 -12.33 -29.56 18.52
CA LEU A 236 -11.35 -29.23 19.54
C LEU A 236 -11.98 -28.25 20.53
N LEU A 237 -11.72 -28.44 21.82
CA LEU A 237 -12.29 -27.65 22.91
C LEU A 237 -11.20 -26.89 23.68
N TYR A 238 -11.61 -25.81 24.34
CA TYR A 238 -10.85 -25.14 25.38
C TYR A 238 -10.99 -25.87 26.72
N GLU A 239 -10.16 -25.53 27.70
CA GLU A 239 -10.21 -26.11 29.06
C GLU A 239 -11.54 -25.85 29.77
N ASN A 240 -12.22 -24.74 29.43
CA ASN A 240 -13.56 -24.42 29.94
C ASN A 240 -14.70 -25.22 29.26
N GLY A 241 -14.38 -26.12 28.33
CA GLY A 241 -15.34 -26.92 27.59
C GLY A 241 -16.01 -26.19 26.40
N ASN A 242 -15.69 -24.92 26.14
CA ASN A 242 -16.18 -24.24 24.95
C ASN A 242 -15.46 -24.74 23.70
N ILE A 243 -16.16 -24.75 22.57
CA ILE A 243 -15.56 -25.14 21.29
C ILE A 243 -14.45 -24.14 20.96
N LYS A 244 -13.27 -24.64 20.63
CA LYS A 244 -12.15 -23.87 20.10
C LYS A 244 -12.14 -23.89 18.57
N TYR A 245 -12.37 -25.08 18.01
CA TYR A 245 -12.43 -25.28 16.57
C TYR A 245 -13.35 -26.44 16.21
N SER A 246 -14.11 -26.30 15.13
CA SER A 246 -14.91 -27.37 14.53
C SER A 246 -14.68 -27.37 13.02
N GLY A 247 -14.18 -28.47 12.48
CA GLY A 247 -13.81 -28.58 11.07
C GLY A 247 -12.89 -29.76 10.81
N SER A 248 -12.22 -29.75 9.66
CA SER A 248 -11.32 -30.83 9.28
C SER A 248 -9.89 -30.62 9.77
N PHE A 249 -9.20 -31.73 10.04
CA PHE A 249 -7.84 -31.78 10.53
C PHE A 249 -6.96 -32.62 9.62
N LYS A 250 -5.66 -32.31 9.61
CA LYS A 250 -4.62 -33.18 9.08
C LYS A 250 -3.36 -33.05 9.91
N ASN A 251 -2.93 -34.14 10.53
CA ASN A 251 -1.73 -34.18 11.37
C ASN A 251 -1.74 -33.13 12.51
N ASN A 252 -2.87 -32.97 13.21
CA ASN A 252 -3.11 -31.96 14.25
C ASN A 252 -3.26 -30.51 13.77
N GLU A 253 -3.17 -30.23 12.47
CA GLU A 253 -3.37 -28.88 11.91
C GLU A 253 -4.79 -28.75 11.33
N TYR A 254 -5.38 -27.56 11.43
CA TYR A 254 -6.65 -27.24 10.78
C TYR A 254 -6.48 -27.28 9.25
N LEU A 255 -7.46 -27.84 8.55
CA LEU A 255 -7.46 -28.00 7.11
C LEU A 255 -8.88 -27.87 6.56
N GLY A 256 -9.01 -27.36 5.33
CA GLY A 256 -10.31 -27.27 4.66
C GLY A 256 -11.23 -26.27 5.36
N ASN A 257 -12.53 -26.48 5.26
CA ASN A 257 -13.49 -25.55 5.86
C ASN A 257 -13.65 -25.82 7.36
N GLY A 258 -13.72 -24.76 8.16
CA GLY A 258 -13.96 -24.88 9.59
C GLY A 258 -14.41 -23.58 10.23
N LYS A 259 -14.76 -23.69 11.51
CA LYS A 259 -15.13 -22.58 12.39
C LYS A 259 -14.19 -22.56 13.59
N GLU A 260 -13.51 -21.45 13.79
CA GLU A 260 -12.73 -21.17 14.99
C GLU A 260 -13.52 -20.21 15.88
N TYR A 261 -13.43 -20.39 17.19
CA TYR A 261 -14.17 -19.62 18.19
C TYR A 261 -13.21 -19.04 19.23
N PHE A 262 -13.62 -17.94 19.86
CA PHE A 262 -13.00 -17.43 21.06
C PHE A 262 -13.43 -18.24 22.30
N GLU A 263 -12.70 -18.10 23.42
CA GLU A 263 -13.04 -18.78 24.68
C GLU A 263 -14.41 -18.42 25.24
N ASN A 264 -14.98 -17.27 24.87
CA ASN A 264 -16.34 -16.85 25.22
C ASN A 264 -17.42 -17.40 24.27
N SER A 265 -17.06 -18.38 23.43
CA SER A 265 -17.93 -19.01 22.41
C SER A 265 -18.35 -18.10 21.25
N ALA A 266 -17.85 -16.85 21.18
CA ALA A 266 -18.06 -16.02 20.00
C ALA A 266 -17.30 -16.61 18.79
N LEU A 267 -17.95 -16.60 17.62
CA LEU A 267 -17.29 -17.00 16.38
C LEU A 267 -16.10 -16.06 16.13
N LYS A 268 -14.94 -16.64 15.81
CA LYS A 268 -13.71 -15.91 15.49
C LYS A 268 -13.45 -15.90 14.00
N TYR A 269 -13.59 -17.05 13.36
CA TYR A 269 -13.38 -17.20 11.93
C TYR A 269 -14.23 -18.34 11.37
N GLU A 270 -14.81 -18.14 10.19
CA GLU A 270 -15.48 -19.16 9.40
C GLU A 270 -14.95 -19.10 7.97
N GLY A 271 -14.41 -20.21 7.47
CA GLY A 271 -13.82 -20.24 6.14
C GLY A 271 -12.80 -21.37 5.96
N GLY A 272 -11.94 -21.21 4.97
CA GLY A 272 -10.91 -22.20 4.64
C GLY A 272 -9.65 -22.11 5.52
N PHE A 273 -9.02 -23.26 5.71
CA PHE A 273 -7.77 -23.43 6.44
C PHE A 273 -6.77 -24.23 5.61
N GLU A 274 -5.52 -23.79 5.62
CA GLU A 274 -4.38 -24.52 5.06
C GLU A 274 -3.22 -24.51 6.07
N SER A 275 -2.78 -25.71 6.49
CA SER A 275 -1.71 -25.89 7.48
C SER A 275 -1.91 -25.04 8.74
N GLY A 276 -3.13 -25.01 9.27
CA GLY A 276 -3.49 -24.25 10.47
C GLY A 276 -3.68 -22.74 10.29
N LYS A 277 -3.56 -22.20 9.07
CA LYS A 277 -3.74 -20.76 8.78
C LYS A 277 -5.01 -20.54 7.96
N TYR A 278 -5.61 -19.36 8.10
CA TYR A 278 -6.75 -18.96 7.24
C TYR A 278 -6.31 -18.90 5.77
N ALA A 279 -7.14 -19.46 4.89
CA ALA A 279 -6.87 -19.61 3.47
C ALA A 279 -8.18 -19.65 2.66
N GLY A 280 -8.15 -19.12 1.43
CA GLY A 280 -9.34 -19.03 0.58
C GLY A 280 -10.36 -18.04 1.14
N MET A 281 -11.62 -18.18 0.73
CA MET A 281 -12.70 -17.30 1.21
C MET A 281 -13.03 -17.56 2.68
N GLY A 282 -13.28 -16.49 3.43
CA GLY A 282 -13.79 -16.60 4.80
C GLY A 282 -14.23 -15.26 5.41
N SER A 283 -14.83 -15.36 6.58
CA SER A 283 -15.30 -14.24 7.39
C SER A 283 -14.60 -14.27 8.75
N LEU A 284 -14.01 -13.14 9.14
CA LEU A 284 -13.30 -12.94 10.39
C LEU A 284 -14.09 -11.99 11.28
N TYR A 285 -14.19 -12.34 12.56
CA TYR A 285 -15.02 -11.66 13.55
C TYR A 285 -14.20 -11.22 14.76
N LYS A 286 -14.70 -10.22 15.48
CA LYS A 286 -14.20 -9.77 16.78
C LYS A 286 -14.86 -10.57 17.90
N SER A 287 -14.28 -10.53 19.11
CA SER A 287 -14.79 -11.25 20.27
C SER A 287 -16.17 -10.80 20.75
N ASN A 288 -16.64 -9.63 20.32
CA ASN A 288 -18.00 -9.12 20.55
C ASN A 288 -19.01 -9.58 19.48
N GLY A 289 -18.58 -10.36 18.48
CA GLY A 289 -19.42 -10.83 17.37
C GLY A 289 -19.47 -9.90 16.17
N ASP A 290 -18.90 -8.69 16.25
CA ASP A 290 -18.83 -7.78 15.10
C ASP A 290 -17.95 -8.38 14.00
N ILE A 291 -18.42 -8.28 12.76
CA ILE A 291 -17.60 -8.66 11.62
C ILE A 291 -16.44 -7.68 11.45
N LEU A 292 -15.25 -8.23 11.16
CA LEU A 292 -14.03 -7.46 10.93
C LEU A 292 -13.69 -7.46 9.44
N TYR A 293 -13.76 -8.61 8.78
CA TYR A 293 -13.36 -8.77 7.39
C TYR A 293 -14.08 -9.94 6.73
N GLU A 294 -14.44 -9.80 5.46
CA GLU A 294 -14.91 -10.86 4.59
C GLU A 294 -14.15 -10.82 3.28
N GLY A 295 -13.60 -11.96 2.82
CA GLY A 295 -12.85 -11.99 1.56
C GLY A 295 -11.84 -13.11 1.51
N GLU A 296 -10.84 -12.97 0.63
CA GLU A 296 -9.82 -13.98 0.44
C GLU A 296 -8.67 -13.88 1.45
N PHE A 297 -8.22 -15.04 1.89
CA PHE A 297 -7.09 -15.22 2.78
C PHE A 297 -5.99 -16.03 2.10
N LEU A 298 -4.74 -15.66 2.35
CA LEU A 298 -3.57 -16.49 2.04
C LEU A 298 -2.60 -16.42 3.19
N ASN A 299 -2.30 -17.57 3.81
CA ASN A 299 -1.42 -17.67 4.98
C ASN A 299 -1.84 -16.74 6.15
N GLY A 300 -3.15 -16.55 6.35
CA GLY A 300 -3.69 -15.67 7.39
C GLY A 300 -3.68 -14.18 7.06
N GLN A 301 -3.27 -13.77 5.86
CA GLN A 301 -3.30 -12.37 5.41
C GLN A 301 -4.44 -12.16 4.42
N TYR A 302 -5.05 -10.97 4.46
CA TYR A 302 -6.03 -10.56 3.46
C TYR A 302 -5.35 -10.40 2.10
N VAL A 303 -5.91 -11.04 1.09
CA VAL A 303 -5.49 -10.96 -0.32
C VAL A 303 -6.72 -10.86 -1.20
N GLY A 304 -6.56 -10.56 -2.49
CA GLY A 304 -7.67 -10.54 -3.44
C GLY A 304 -8.78 -9.58 -3.04
N HIS A 305 -9.98 -9.83 -3.53
CA HIS A 305 -11.14 -9.01 -3.20
C HIS A 305 -11.63 -9.26 -1.76
N GLY A 306 -12.01 -8.19 -1.05
CA GLY A 306 -12.65 -8.30 0.26
C GLY A 306 -13.28 -7.00 0.77
N ILE A 307 -13.99 -7.12 1.88
CA ILE A 307 -14.73 -6.07 2.57
C ILE A 307 -14.22 -5.98 4.01
N LEU A 308 -13.81 -4.79 4.43
CA LEU A 308 -13.34 -4.51 5.79
C LEU A 308 -14.39 -3.68 6.53
N TYR A 309 -14.63 -4.06 7.78
CA TYR A 309 -15.67 -3.48 8.61
C TYR A 309 -15.13 -2.84 9.89
N SER A 310 -15.79 -1.76 10.32
CA SER A 310 -15.58 -1.12 11.62
C SER A 310 -16.91 -0.70 12.22
N LYS A 311 -17.20 -1.13 13.44
CA LYS A 311 -18.49 -0.90 14.14
C LYS A 311 -19.70 -1.29 13.25
N ASN A 312 -19.60 -2.46 12.61
CA ASN A 312 -20.60 -3.01 11.68
C ASN A 312 -20.93 -2.12 10.48
N LYS A 313 -20.00 -1.23 10.09
CA LYS A 313 -20.07 -0.43 8.86
C LYS A 313 -18.90 -0.78 7.96
N ILE A 314 -19.13 -0.82 6.66
CA ILE A 314 -18.07 -0.99 5.66
C ILE A 314 -17.17 0.25 5.74
N ILE A 315 -15.86 0.03 5.86
CA ILE A 315 -14.85 1.10 5.79
C ILE A 315 -13.99 0.98 4.53
N TYR A 316 -13.92 -0.21 3.95
CA TYR A 316 -13.25 -0.46 2.69
C TYR A 316 -13.83 -1.68 1.98
N GLU A 317 -13.93 -1.60 0.65
CA GLU A 317 -14.32 -2.69 -0.24
C GLU A 317 -13.40 -2.65 -1.46
N GLY A 318 -12.69 -3.73 -1.76
CA GLY A 318 -11.76 -3.74 -2.89
C GLY A 318 -10.67 -4.78 -2.77
N GLU A 319 -9.61 -4.58 -3.53
CA GLU A 319 -8.48 -5.50 -3.61
C GLU A 319 -7.51 -5.34 -2.41
N PHE A 320 -6.97 -6.46 -1.95
CA PHE A 320 -6.01 -6.57 -0.86
C PHE A 320 -4.73 -7.28 -1.32
N LYS A 321 -3.61 -6.84 -0.76
CA LYS A 321 -2.31 -7.51 -0.91
C LYS A 321 -1.56 -7.48 0.40
N ASN A 322 -1.35 -8.64 1.01
CA ASN A 322 -0.67 -8.80 2.30
C ASN A 322 -1.31 -7.95 3.41
N GLY A 323 -2.64 -7.92 3.49
CA GLY A 323 -3.37 -7.15 4.51
C GLY A 323 -3.47 -5.65 4.26
N LYS A 324 -3.07 -5.15 3.09
CA LYS A 324 -3.15 -3.73 2.71
C LYS A 324 -4.04 -3.52 1.50
N TYR A 325 -4.69 -2.37 1.42
CA TYR A 325 -5.43 -1.93 0.24
C TYR A 325 -4.47 -1.82 -0.95
N PHE A 326 -4.88 -2.39 -2.08
CA PHE A 326 -4.10 -2.50 -3.30
C PHE A 326 -5.03 -2.42 -4.50
N ASP A 327 -4.57 -1.93 -5.64
CA ASP A 327 -5.35 -1.82 -6.88
C ASP A 327 -6.73 -1.15 -6.65
N LYS A 328 -7.80 -1.59 -7.28
CA LYS A 328 -9.11 -0.92 -7.21
C LYS A 328 -9.81 -1.15 -5.87
N GLY A 329 -10.38 -0.09 -5.31
CA GLY A 329 -11.24 -0.17 -4.14
C GLY A 329 -12.06 1.10 -3.86
N LYS A 330 -12.92 0.99 -2.86
CA LYS A 330 -13.76 2.06 -2.30
C LYS A 330 -13.50 2.16 -0.81
N GLU A 331 -13.14 3.35 -0.34
CA GLU A 331 -13.08 3.69 1.08
C GLU A 331 -14.33 4.49 1.45
N TYR A 332 -14.87 4.28 2.66
CA TYR A 332 -16.12 4.88 3.09
C TYR A 332 -15.94 5.75 4.35
N PHE A 333 -16.72 6.83 4.45
CA PHE A 333 -16.89 7.61 5.66
C PHE A 333 -17.76 6.88 6.69
N SER A 334 -17.75 7.35 7.94
CA SER A 334 -18.56 6.77 9.02
C SER A 334 -20.07 6.91 8.83
N ASN A 335 -20.53 7.83 7.98
CA ASN A 335 -21.93 7.97 7.56
C ASN A 335 -22.33 6.98 6.44
N GLY A 336 -21.37 6.25 5.85
CA GLY A 336 -21.60 5.30 4.76
C GLY A 336 -21.39 5.88 3.36
N ASN A 337 -21.13 7.17 3.22
CA ASN A 337 -20.81 7.78 1.93
C ASN A 337 -19.40 7.40 1.47
N ILE A 338 -19.18 7.35 0.16
CA ILE A 338 -17.87 7.05 -0.41
C ILE A 338 -16.92 8.19 -0.06
N LYS A 339 -15.78 7.87 0.53
CA LYS A 339 -14.68 8.80 0.76
C LYS A 339 -13.76 8.87 -0.44
N TYR A 340 -13.43 7.72 -1.00
CA TYR A 340 -12.56 7.59 -2.15
C TYR A 340 -12.93 6.37 -2.98
N GLU A 341 -12.93 6.49 -4.30
CA GLU A 341 -13.06 5.38 -5.24
C GLU A 341 -11.92 5.47 -6.26
N GLY A 342 -11.09 4.45 -6.36
CA GLY A 342 -9.93 4.47 -7.25
C GLY A 342 -8.87 3.43 -6.91
N ASN A 343 -7.65 3.70 -7.35
CA ASN A 343 -6.51 2.81 -7.17
C ASN A 343 -5.75 3.06 -5.85
N PHE A 344 -5.27 1.98 -5.24
CA PHE A 344 -4.51 1.96 -4.01
C PHE A 344 -3.16 1.25 -4.17
N GLU A 345 -2.15 1.75 -3.46
CA GLU A 345 -0.87 1.05 -3.27
C GLU A 345 -0.46 1.16 -1.79
N ASN A 346 -0.39 0.03 -1.09
CA ASN A 346 -0.02 -0.03 0.34
C ASN A 346 -0.85 0.91 1.24
N ASN A 347 -2.19 0.88 1.12
CA ASN A 347 -3.13 1.75 1.86
C ASN A 347 -3.14 3.23 1.46
N LEU A 348 -2.38 3.64 0.43
CA LEU A 348 -2.38 5.02 -0.07
C LEU A 348 -3.09 5.09 -1.41
N TYR A 349 -3.79 6.19 -1.69
CA TYR A 349 -4.33 6.48 -3.02
C TYR A 349 -3.16 6.60 -4.02
N ASP A 350 -3.16 5.79 -5.07
CA ASP A 350 -2.08 5.75 -6.07
C ASP A 350 -2.63 5.25 -7.41
N GLY A 351 -2.59 6.09 -8.44
CA GLY A 351 -3.30 5.88 -9.71
C GLY A 351 -4.55 6.76 -9.84
N ASP A 352 -5.43 6.44 -10.79
CA ASP A 352 -6.65 7.19 -11.03
C ASP A 352 -7.65 7.04 -9.87
N GLY A 353 -8.36 8.11 -9.51
CA GLY A 353 -9.43 8.03 -8.53
C GLY A 353 -10.25 9.30 -8.37
N VAL A 354 -11.30 9.18 -7.56
CA VAL A 354 -12.21 10.24 -7.17
C VAL A 354 -12.25 10.31 -5.65
N LEU A 355 -11.92 11.48 -5.10
CA LEU A 355 -12.00 11.81 -3.68
C LEU A 355 -13.25 12.67 -3.45
N TYR A 356 -13.96 12.41 -2.36
CA TYR A 356 -15.22 13.05 -2.03
C TYR A 356 -15.13 13.81 -0.70
N TYR A 357 -15.92 14.88 -0.59
CA TYR A 357 -16.10 15.58 0.68
C TYR A 357 -16.97 14.76 1.64
N ASN A 358 -16.60 14.80 2.92
CA ASN A 358 -17.45 14.26 4.00
C ASN A 358 -18.68 15.15 4.17
N SER A 359 -19.72 14.86 3.40
CA SER A 359 -20.98 15.60 3.33
C SER A 359 -22.12 14.60 3.10
N ASP A 360 -23.35 15.03 3.36
CA ASP A 360 -24.52 14.18 3.14
C ASP A 360 -24.77 13.88 1.66
N ASN A 361 -24.30 14.75 0.76
CA ASN A 361 -24.60 14.72 -0.68
C ASN A 361 -23.44 14.19 -1.56
N ASN A 362 -22.39 13.61 -0.96
CA ASN A 362 -21.29 12.94 -1.67
C ASN A 362 -20.66 13.77 -2.81
N TYR A 363 -20.39 15.06 -2.55
CA TYR A 363 -19.75 15.94 -3.54
C TYR A 363 -18.30 15.56 -3.82
N VAL A 364 -17.87 15.68 -5.08
CA VAL A 364 -16.49 15.42 -5.47
C VAL A 364 -15.60 16.54 -4.95
N GLU A 365 -14.48 16.19 -4.33
CA GLU A 365 -13.39 17.10 -3.97
C GLU A 365 -12.37 17.15 -5.11
N TYR A 366 -11.94 15.98 -5.60
CA TYR A 366 -10.94 15.86 -6.64
C TYR A 366 -11.16 14.61 -7.50
N SER A 367 -10.99 14.74 -8.81
CA SER A 367 -10.98 13.63 -9.76
C SER A 367 -9.72 13.71 -10.62
N GLY A 368 -8.87 12.68 -10.57
CA GLY A 368 -7.60 12.68 -11.28
C GLY A 368 -6.62 11.65 -10.75
N VAL A 369 -5.33 11.86 -11.03
CA VAL A 369 -4.26 10.93 -10.64
C VAL A 369 -3.75 11.22 -9.22
N PHE A 370 -3.56 10.16 -8.45
CA PHE A 370 -2.95 10.18 -7.13
C PHE A 370 -1.56 9.53 -7.17
N LYS A 371 -0.65 10.03 -6.33
CA LYS A 371 0.64 9.38 -6.07
C LYS A 371 0.96 9.48 -4.59
N LYS A 372 1.01 8.33 -3.90
CA LYS A 372 1.23 8.25 -2.45
C LYS A 372 0.29 9.17 -1.65
N GLY A 373 -1.00 9.18 -2.01
CA GLY A 373 -2.05 9.94 -1.32
C GLY A 373 -2.10 11.43 -1.65
N LYS A 374 -1.37 11.89 -2.68
CA LYS A 374 -1.35 13.29 -3.11
C LYS A 374 -1.82 13.44 -4.55
N PHE A 375 -2.48 14.55 -4.87
CA PHE A 375 -2.84 14.90 -6.24
C PHE A 375 -1.57 15.03 -7.08
N TYR A 376 -1.58 14.38 -8.24
CA TYR A 376 -0.46 14.28 -9.15
C TYR A 376 -0.98 14.18 -10.58
N GLY A 377 -0.19 14.56 -11.59
CA GLY A 377 -0.64 14.46 -12.99
C GLY A 377 -1.89 15.28 -13.27
N GLU A 378 -2.62 14.93 -14.32
CA GLU A 378 -3.86 15.63 -14.68
C GLU A 378 -4.99 15.35 -13.68
N GLY A 379 -5.78 16.37 -13.38
CA GLY A 379 -6.97 16.24 -12.56
C GLY A 379 -7.82 17.50 -12.50
N THR A 380 -8.98 17.38 -11.87
CA THR A 380 -9.92 18.47 -11.62
C THR A 380 -10.23 18.55 -10.13
N LEU A 381 -10.07 19.75 -9.57
CA LEU A 381 -10.39 20.10 -8.19
C LEU A 381 -11.70 20.88 -8.18
N PHE A 382 -12.58 20.56 -7.23
CA PHE A 382 -13.90 21.16 -7.09
C PHE A 382 -14.04 21.87 -5.74
N ALA A 383 -14.97 22.83 -5.65
CA ALA A 383 -15.23 23.55 -4.42
C ALA A 383 -16.21 22.79 -3.52
N ASN A 384 -16.04 22.93 -2.20
CA ASN A 384 -16.99 22.42 -1.22
C ASN A 384 -18.22 23.36 -1.10
N SER A 385 -19.11 23.31 -2.08
CA SER A 385 -20.39 24.02 -2.09
C SER A 385 -21.46 23.16 -2.78
N PRO A 386 -22.76 23.44 -2.58
CA PRO A 386 -23.84 22.66 -3.21
C PRO A 386 -23.80 22.65 -4.73
N GLU A 387 -23.30 23.73 -5.35
CA GLU A 387 -23.12 23.83 -6.79
C GLU A 387 -21.86 23.08 -7.28
N ASN A 388 -20.94 22.76 -6.36
CA ASN A 388 -19.68 22.04 -6.59
C ASN A 388 -18.92 22.51 -7.85
N PRO A 389 -18.70 23.84 -8.04
CA PRO A 389 -18.04 24.35 -9.23
C PRO A 389 -16.58 23.89 -9.29
N ILE A 390 -16.07 23.80 -10.52
CA ILE A 390 -14.65 23.56 -10.76
C ILE A 390 -13.84 24.73 -10.18
N VAL A 391 -12.79 24.41 -9.42
CA VAL A 391 -11.79 25.36 -8.94
C VAL A 391 -10.61 25.39 -9.89
N TYR A 392 -10.14 24.21 -10.31
CA TYR A 392 -8.98 24.07 -11.18
C TYR A 392 -9.06 22.79 -11.99
N THR A 393 -8.63 22.83 -13.25
CA THR A 393 -8.39 21.65 -14.08
C THR A 393 -7.02 21.74 -14.74
N GLY A 394 -6.25 20.65 -14.72
CA GLY A 394 -4.90 20.60 -15.27
C GLY A 394 -3.94 19.80 -14.40
N ALA A 395 -2.65 20.01 -14.58
CA ALA A 395 -1.63 19.19 -13.93
C ALA A 395 -1.34 19.58 -12.47
N PHE A 396 -0.99 18.56 -11.67
CA PHE A 396 -0.65 18.64 -10.25
C PHE A 396 0.68 17.96 -9.95
N ILE A 397 1.41 18.50 -8.97
CA ILE A 397 2.52 17.81 -8.30
C ILE A 397 2.40 18.04 -6.79
N ASN A 398 2.21 16.95 -6.03
CA ASN A 398 2.12 16.98 -4.57
C ASN A 398 1.05 17.98 -4.06
N ASN A 399 -0.18 17.90 -4.58
CA ASN A 399 -1.31 18.78 -4.27
C ASN A 399 -1.18 20.24 -4.77
N SER A 400 -0.06 20.63 -5.40
CA SER A 400 0.11 21.97 -5.96
C SER A 400 -0.14 21.98 -7.46
N PHE A 401 -0.82 23.02 -7.97
CA PHE A 401 -0.95 23.26 -9.40
C PHE A 401 0.44 23.35 -10.04
N ASN A 402 0.65 22.61 -11.11
CA ASN A 402 1.95 22.51 -11.76
C ASN A 402 1.78 22.07 -13.22
N GLY A 403 2.47 22.70 -14.17
CA GLY A 403 2.23 22.45 -15.59
C GLY A 403 1.07 23.30 -16.12
N VAL A 404 0.46 22.89 -17.22
CA VAL A 404 -0.61 23.66 -17.86
C VAL A 404 -1.95 23.37 -17.17
N GLY A 405 -2.78 24.41 -16.98
CA GLY A 405 -4.12 24.27 -16.43
C GLY A 405 -4.96 25.54 -16.52
N SER A 406 -6.19 25.44 -16.03
CA SER A 406 -7.18 26.52 -15.97
C SER A 406 -7.72 26.66 -14.54
N LEU A 407 -7.73 27.88 -14.02
CA LEU A 407 -8.16 28.25 -12.68
C LEU A 407 -9.45 29.08 -12.76
N TYR A 408 -10.41 28.79 -11.88
CA TYR A 408 -11.72 29.40 -11.87
C TYR A 408 -12.01 30.06 -10.52
N ASN A 409 -12.94 31.03 -10.52
CA ASN A 409 -13.43 31.66 -9.29
C ASN A 409 -14.60 30.85 -8.69
N LYS A 410 -15.11 31.32 -7.55
CA LYS A 410 -16.26 30.72 -6.85
C LYS A 410 -17.56 30.69 -7.66
N ASP A 411 -17.67 31.54 -8.67
CA ASP A 411 -18.84 31.68 -9.55
C ASP A 411 -18.64 30.87 -10.86
N GLY A 412 -17.55 30.09 -10.96
CA GLY A 412 -17.21 29.29 -12.15
C GLY A 412 -16.60 30.07 -13.31
N LEU A 413 -16.26 31.35 -13.14
CA LEU A 413 -15.63 32.17 -14.18
C LEU A 413 -14.12 31.92 -14.24
N LEU A 414 -13.59 31.81 -15.45
CA LEU A 414 -12.15 31.63 -15.69
C LEU A 414 -11.36 32.82 -15.15
N ILE A 415 -10.36 32.55 -14.32
CA ILE A 415 -9.41 33.53 -13.78
C ILE A 415 -8.12 33.50 -14.58
N TYR A 416 -7.61 32.30 -14.89
CA TYR A 416 -6.32 32.12 -15.54
C TYR A 416 -6.28 30.82 -16.31
N GLU A 417 -5.68 30.83 -17.49
CA GLU A 417 -5.28 29.64 -18.23
C GLU A 417 -3.80 29.76 -18.64
N GLY A 418 -3.01 28.71 -18.42
CA GLY A 418 -1.58 28.75 -18.72
C GLY A 418 -0.74 27.88 -17.81
N GLY A 419 0.55 28.20 -17.71
CA GLY A 419 1.50 27.45 -16.89
C GLY A 419 1.41 27.76 -15.40
N PHE A 420 1.66 26.73 -14.59
CA PHE A 420 1.73 26.80 -13.14
C PHE A 420 3.03 26.18 -12.65
N LYS A 421 3.59 26.76 -11.59
CA LYS A 421 4.70 26.18 -10.84
C LYS A 421 4.50 26.42 -9.35
N LYS A 422 4.31 25.32 -8.61
CA LYS A 422 4.04 25.35 -7.15
C LYS A 422 2.85 26.26 -6.81
N GLY A 423 1.77 26.19 -7.60
CA GLY A 423 0.57 26.99 -7.38
C GLY A 423 0.61 28.43 -7.90
N LEU A 424 1.75 28.91 -8.38
CA LEU A 424 1.89 30.28 -8.93
C LEU A 424 1.86 30.26 -10.46
N TYR A 425 1.30 31.31 -11.07
CA TYR A 425 1.37 31.52 -12.52
C TYR A 425 2.82 31.51 -12.98
N ASN A 426 3.12 30.74 -14.02
CA ASN A 426 4.43 30.57 -14.61
C ASN A 426 4.31 30.33 -16.11
N ASP A 427 5.40 30.51 -16.85
CA ASP A 427 5.41 30.34 -18.31
C ASP A 427 4.33 31.19 -19.00
N PHE A 428 3.92 30.84 -20.22
CA PHE A 428 2.90 31.59 -20.95
C PHE A 428 1.49 31.34 -20.38
N GLY A 429 0.66 32.38 -20.31
CA GLY A 429 -0.74 32.25 -19.95
C GLY A 429 -1.57 33.52 -20.20
N VAL A 430 -2.87 33.41 -19.96
CA VAL A 430 -3.86 34.47 -20.09
C VAL A 430 -4.59 34.64 -18.76
N LEU A 431 -4.67 35.88 -18.28
CA LEU A 431 -5.30 36.25 -17.03
C LEU A 431 -6.57 37.06 -17.33
N TYR A 432 -7.64 36.76 -16.60
CA TYR A 432 -8.98 37.27 -16.82
C TYR A 432 -9.51 38.01 -15.58
N LYS A 433 -10.41 38.97 -15.82
CA LYS A 433 -11.20 39.64 -14.80
C LYS A 433 -12.59 39.95 -15.34
N LYS A 434 -13.63 39.29 -14.80
CA LYS A 434 -15.02 39.39 -15.28
C LYS A 434 -15.10 39.16 -16.80
N ASP A 435 -14.56 38.03 -17.25
CA ASP A 435 -14.48 37.58 -18.66
C ASP A 435 -13.64 38.44 -19.62
N ASN A 436 -13.08 39.57 -19.17
CA ASN A 436 -12.13 40.35 -19.95
C ASN A 436 -10.71 39.88 -19.70
N ILE A 437 -9.92 39.71 -20.77
CA ILE A 437 -8.48 39.50 -20.66
C ILE A 437 -7.87 40.76 -20.06
N ILE A 438 -7.05 40.60 -19.02
CA ILE A 438 -6.28 41.69 -18.41
C ILE A 438 -4.79 41.58 -18.71
N TYR A 439 -4.31 40.38 -19.05
CA TYR A 439 -2.94 40.14 -19.48
C TYR A 439 -2.83 38.84 -20.27
N SER A 440 -2.04 38.85 -21.34
CA SER A 440 -1.65 37.65 -22.11
C SER A 440 -0.14 37.69 -22.33
N GLY A 441 0.60 36.71 -21.83
CA GLY A 441 2.06 36.73 -21.90
C GLY A 441 2.74 35.80 -20.90
N ASN A 442 4.03 36.02 -20.68
CA ASN A 442 4.80 35.18 -19.77
C ASN A 442 4.62 35.61 -18.30
N PHE A 443 4.66 34.63 -17.41
CA PHE A 443 4.59 34.77 -15.97
C PHE A 443 5.81 34.14 -15.31
N LYS A 444 6.24 34.71 -14.19
CA LYS A 444 7.23 34.12 -13.31
C LYS A 444 6.85 34.40 -11.86
N ASP A 445 6.65 33.33 -11.11
CA ASP A 445 6.30 33.37 -9.68
C ASP A 445 5.07 34.26 -9.40
N GLY A 446 4.05 34.17 -10.28
CA GLY A 446 2.80 34.92 -10.16
C GLY A 446 2.82 36.34 -10.75
N LEU A 447 3.98 36.83 -11.21
CA LEU A 447 4.14 38.18 -11.74
C LEU A 447 4.32 38.18 -13.26
N TYR A 448 3.87 39.26 -13.92
CA TYR A 448 4.14 39.49 -15.34
C TYR A 448 5.66 39.52 -15.59
N SER A 449 6.10 38.81 -16.62
CA SER A 449 7.51 38.69 -16.99
C SER A 449 7.65 38.47 -18.49
N GLY A 450 8.86 38.60 -19.05
CA GLY A 450 9.12 38.29 -20.46
C GLY A 450 8.23 39.10 -21.41
N GLN A 451 7.87 38.55 -22.57
CA GLN A 451 6.95 39.22 -23.50
C GLN A 451 5.49 39.06 -23.05
N GLY A 452 4.70 40.12 -23.19
CA GLY A 452 3.25 40.09 -22.94
C GLY A 452 2.51 41.33 -23.41
N ILE A 453 1.19 41.26 -23.35
CA ILE A 453 0.23 42.31 -23.66
C ILE A 453 -0.68 42.49 -22.46
N LYS A 454 -0.81 43.73 -21.98
CA LYS A 454 -1.69 44.12 -20.88
C LYS A 454 -2.87 44.89 -21.42
N PHE A 455 -4.04 44.65 -20.85
CA PHE A 455 -5.30 45.23 -21.26
C PHE A 455 -6.00 45.95 -20.11
N ASP A 456 -6.82 46.93 -20.44
CA ASP A 456 -7.80 47.56 -19.55
C ASP A 456 -9.13 47.69 -20.29
N ASN A 457 -10.22 47.14 -19.73
CA ASN A 457 -11.54 47.07 -20.38
C ASN A 457 -11.50 46.61 -21.86
N SER A 458 -10.71 45.59 -22.15
CA SER A 458 -10.50 45.04 -23.51
C SER A 458 -9.74 45.94 -24.49
N GLU A 459 -9.21 47.08 -24.04
CA GLU A 459 -8.27 47.88 -24.80
C GLU A 459 -6.84 47.49 -24.43
N THR A 460 -5.98 47.36 -25.44
CA THR A 460 -4.53 47.21 -25.22
C THR A 460 -4.02 48.48 -24.57
N ILE A 461 -3.26 48.36 -23.48
CA ILE A 461 -2.59 49.49 -22.82
C ILE A 461 -1.07 49.41 -22.92
N TYR A 462 -0.52 48.20 -23.04
CA TYR A 462 0.91 47.98 -23.20
C TYR A 462 1.18 46.63 -23.89
N SER A 463 2.10 46.61 -24.85
CA SER A 463 2.65 45.38 -25.44
C SER A 463 4.17 45.45 -25.41
N GLY A 464 4.83 44.50 -24.75
CA GLY A 464 6.28 44.52 -24.66
C GLY A 464 6.82 43.64 -23.55
N THR A 465 8.01 44.02 -23.07
CA THR A 465 8.75 43.22 -22.09
C THR A 465 8.39 43.60 -20.65
N PHE A 466 8.19 42.61 -19.79
CA PHE A 466 7.87 42.73 -18.37
C PHE A 466 8.96 42.12 -17.49
N LYS A 467 9.15 42.69 -16.30
CA LYS A 467 9.98 42.11 -15.24
C LYS A 467 9.36 42.42 -13.88
N ASN A 468 9.10 41.38 -13.08
CA ASN A 468 8.50 41.48 -11.75
C ASN A 468 7.19 42.30 -11.73
N GLY A 469 6.34 42.11 -12.74
CA GLY A 469 5.05 42.80 -12.84
C GLY A 469 5.10 44.19 -13.49
N ALA A 470 6.30 44.76 -13.68
CA ALA A 470 6.49 46.10 -14.23
C ALA A 470 6.93 46.07 -15.69
N TYR A 471 6.61 47.14 -16.44
CA TYR A 471 7.14 47.36 -17.79
C TYR A 471 8.67 47.48 -17.71
N ASN A 472 9.39 46.69 -18.49
CA ASN A 472 10.84 46.59 -18.41
C ASN A 472 11.45 46.05 -19.71
N GLY A 473 12.24 46.84 -20.42
CA GLY A 473 12.75 46.54 -21.77
C GLY A 473 11.94 47.26 -22.85
N LEU A 474 12.09 46.84 -24.11
CA LEU A 474 11.36 47.42 -25.23
C LEU A 474 9.85 47.11 -25.14
N GLY A 475 9.02 48.11 -25.40
CA GLY A 475 7.56 47.97 -25.46
C GLY A 475 6.85 49.14 -26.13
N THR A 476 5.54 48.97 -26.36
CA THR A 476 4.64 49.93 -26.98
C THR A 476 3.48 50.22 -26.03
N LEU A 477 3.20 51.50 -25.75
CA LEU A 477 1.97 51.94 -25.08
C LEU A 477 0.87 52.20 -26.11
N TYR A 478 -0.38 52.02 -25.68
CA TYR A 478 -1.55 52.16 -26.53
C TYR A 478 -2.62 53.04 -25.85
N LEU A 479 -3.39 53.79 -26.66
CA LEU A 479 -4.61 54.48 -26.26
C LEU A 479 -5.72 54.13 -27.27
N ALA A 480 -6.86 53.63 -26.79
CA ALA A 480 -7.95 53.15 -27.66
C ALA A 480 -7.46 52.19 -28.76
N ASN A 481 -6.55 51.28 -28.39
CA ASN A 481 -5.86 50.33 -29.29
C ASN A 481 -4.94 50.95 -30.36
N ASN A 482 -4.70 52.27 -30.34
CA ASN A 482 -3.73 52.91 -31.23
C ASN A 482 -2.35 52.99 -30.55
N PRO A 483 -1.25 52.58 -31.21
CA PRO A 483 0.08 52.71 -30.65
C PRO A 483 0.46 54.19 -30.56
N ILE A 484 0.79 54.64 -29.36
CA ILE A 484 1.07 56.05 -29.05
C ILE A 484 2.54 56.27 -28.73
N PHE A 485 3.25 55.24 -28.28
CA PHE A 485 4.64 55.38 -27.86
C PHE A 485 5.37 54.04 -27.96
N ILE A 486 6.57 54.03 -28.55
CA ILE A 486 7.47 52.86 -28.59
C ILE A 486 8.80 53.23 -27.95
N GLY A 487 9.27 52.44 -26.98
CA GLY A 487 10.57 52.70 -26.35
C GLY A 487 10.97 51.72 -25.25
N TYR A 488 12.09 52.01 -24.59
CA TYR A 488 12.62 51.21 -23.48
C TYR A 488 12.06 51.65 -22.13
N PHE A 489 11.65 50.68 -21.30
CA PHE A 489 11.11 50.88 -19.97
C PHE A 489 12.00 50.26 -18.88
N LYS A 490 11.98 50.81 -17.67
CA LYS A 490 12.61 50.23 -16.48
C LYS A 490 11.74 50.51 -15.26
N ASN A 491 11.12 49.46 -14.71
CA ASN A 491 10.24 49.53 -13.54
C ASN A 491 9.03 50.47 -13.75
N ASN A 492 8.35 50.32 -14.89
CA ASN A 492 7.26 51.19 -15.37
C ASN A 492 7.70 52.59 -15.85
N ASP A 493 8.89 53.05 -15.46
CA ASP A 493 9.41 54.33 -15.92
C ASP A 493 9.99 54.22 -17.33
N LEU A 494 9.80 55.26 -18.13
CA LEU A 494 10.39 55.35 -19.45
C LEU A 494 11.90 55.67 -19.35
N VAL A 495 12.74 54.93 -20.07
CA VAL A 495 14.18 55.17 -20.15
C VAL A 495 14.47 56.13 -21.30
N ILE A 496 14.54 57.42 -20.96
CA ILE A 496 14.58 58.49 -21.96
C ILE A 496 16.03 58.78 -22.42
N GLN A 497 17.04 58.09 -21.87
CA GLN A 497 18.46 58.24 -22.24
C GLN A 497 18.78 57.81 -23.68
N GLU A 498 17.92 57.00 -24.32
CA GLU A 498 18.09 56.58 -25.72
C GLU A 498 17.75 57.69 -26.75
N PHE A 499 17.18 58.80 -26.29
CA PHE A 499 16.93 59.99 -27.11
C PHE A 499 18.09 60.98 -27.09
N LEU A 500 19.11 60.76 -26.24
CA LEU A 500 20.30 61.61 -26.20
C LEU A 500 21.03 61.58 -27.55
N GLY A 501 21.29 62.75 -28.12
CA GLY A 501 21.95 62.88 -29.41
C GLY A 501 21.04 62.65 -30.63
N LYS A 502 19.73 62.42 -30.45
CA LYS A 502 18.75 62.36 -31.56
C LYS A 502 18.13 63.74 -31.82
N SER A 503 17.71 63.96 -33.05
CA SER A 503 16.93 65.13 -33.46
C SER A 503 15.48 65.07 -33.02
N ASP A 504 14.81 66.22 -32.96
CA ASP A 504 13.37 66.32 -32.67
C ASP A 504 12.53 65.52 -33.68
N LYS A 505 12.92 65.48 -34.95
CA LYS A 505 12.27 64.65 -35.98
C LYS A 505 12.47 63.15 -35.74
N GLU A 506 13.67 62.72 -35.38
CA GLU A 506 13.95 61.30 -35.05
C GLU A 506 13.22 60.85 -33.79
N ILE A 507 13.03 61.78 -32.84
CA ILE A 507 12.23 61.54 -31.64
C ILE A 507 10.76 61.44 -31.99
N LEU A 508 10.19 62.39 -32.72
CA LEU A 508 8.78 62.35 -33.17
C LEU A 508 8.48 61.08 -33.99
N ASN A 509 9.43 60.60 -34.78
CA ASN A 509 9.31 59.31 -35.48
C ASN A 509 9.33 58.10 -34.53
N SER A 510 9.92 58.24 -33.33
CA SER A 510 10.01 57.18 -32.32
C SER A 510 8.84 57.22 -31.31
N ILE A 511 8.39 58.42 -30.92
CA ILE A 511 7.42 58.65 -29.84
C ILE A 511 6.05 59.16 -30.32
N GLY A 512 5.84 59.25 -31.63
CA GLY A 512 4.60 59.77 -32.21
C GLY A 512 4.51 61.30 -32.17
N SER A 513 3.57 61.86 -32.95
CA SER A 513 3.30 63.30 -32.94
C SER A 513 2.46 63.68 -31.71
N PRO A 514 2.83 64.72 -30.95
CA PRO A 514 2.04 65.20 -29.82
C PRO A 514 0.72 65.84 -30.28
N ASP A 515 -0.21 65.98 -29.34
CA ASP A 515 -1.50 66.63 -29.52
C ASP A 515 -1.30 68.13 -29.71
N SER A 516 -0.96 68.55 -30.92
CA SER A 516 -0.75 69.94 -31.39
C SER A 516 0.28 70.82 -30.65
N ASN A 517 0.72 70.46 -29.44
CA ASN A 517 1.50 71.31 -28.56
C ASN A 517 2.94 70.80 -28.39
N ILE A 518 3.82 71.30 -29.26
CA ILE A 518 5.28 71.27 -29.05
C ILE A 518 5.69 72.64 -28.53
N ILE A 519 6.11 72.72 -27.27
CA ILE A 519 6.68 73.97 -26.71
C ILE A 519 8.18 73.91 -26.89
N LYS A 520 8.74 74.80 -27.72
CA LYS A 520 10.18 74.82 -28.04
C LYS A 520 10.79 76.18 -27.72
N ASN A 521 11.75 76.19 -26.81
CA ASN A 521 12.52 77.38 -26.43
C ASN A 521 14.01 77.16 -26.78
N SER A 522 14.86 78.17 -26.53
CA SER A 522 16.28 78.15 -26.92
C SER A 522 17.11 77.00 -26.32
N SER A 523 16.67 76.39 -25.21
CA SER A 523 17.38 75.32 -24.52
C SER A 523 16.53 74.10 -24.16
N GLU A 524 15.23 74.12 -24.43
CA GLU A 524 14.30 73.05 -24.04
C GLU A 524 13.22 72.81 -25.10
N ILE A 525 12.82 71.55 -25.27
CA ILE A 525 11.66 71.14 -26.08
C ILE A 525 10.75 70.25 -25.24
N THR A 526 9.48 70.60 -25.17
CA THR A 526 8.45 69.88 -24.42
C THR A 526 7.42 69.32 -25.39
N PHE A 527 7.24 68.00 -25.35
CA PHE A 527 6.17 67.31 -26.06
C PHE A 527 5.03 67.05 -25.08
N ILE A 528 3.83 67.53 -25.42
CA ILE A 528 2.63 67.37 -24.59
C ILE A 528 1.68 66.44 -25.33
N TYR A 529 1.33 65.34 -24.69
CA TYR A 529 0.31 64.42 -25.15
C TYR A 529 -0.85 64.55 -24.16
N THR A 530 -1.78 65.45 -24.47
CA THR A 530 -2.92 65.78 -23.61
C THR A 530 -3.81 64.57 -23.38
N ASP A 531 -4.01 63.75 -24.41
CA ASP A 531 -4.85 62.56 -24.35
C ASP A 531 -4.21 61.44 -23.51
N LEU A 532 -2.90 61.55 -23.25
CA LEU A 532 -2.10 60.58 -22.47
C LEU A 532 -1.76 61.07 -21.07
N GLY A 533 -2.13 62.30 -20.71
CA GLY A 533 -1.66 62.94 -19.48
C GLY A 533 -0.13 62.94 -19.37
N MET A 534 0.56 62.96 -20.52
CA MET A 534 2.00 62.76 -20.63
C MET A 534 2.69 64.04 -21.10
N VAL A 535 3.68 64.49 -20.31
CA VAL A 535 4.54 65.63 -20.67
C VAL A 535 5.98 65.17 -20.63
N ILE A 536 6.67 65.30 -21.77
CA ILE A 536 8.09 64.96 -21.91
C ILE A 536 8.86 66.23 -22.19
N ASN A 537 9.67 66.70 -21.24
CA ASN A 537 10.57 67.84 -21.39
C ASN A 537 12.01 67.37 -21.58
N PHE A 538 12.64 67.86 -22.64
CA PHE A 538 14.01 67.61 -23.03
C PHE A 538 14.83 68.90 -23.03
N LYS A 539 16.10 68.83 -22.64
CA LYS A 539 17.08 69.88 -22.97
C LYS A 539 17.58 69.67 -24.39
N TYR A 540 17.65 70.75 -25.16
CA TYR A 540 17.91 70.75 -26.60
C TYR A 540 19.02 71.72 -26.96
N ASN A 541 19.94 71.33 -27.85
CA ASN A 541 20.98 72.20 -28.39
C ASN A 541 21.30 71.82 -29.84
N LYS A 542 21.37 72.81 -30.74
CA LYS A 542 21.73 72.62 -32.18
C LYS A 542 21.07 71.40 -32.83
N ASN A 543 19.75 71.31 -32.68
CA ASN A 543 18.94 70.23 -33.23
C ASN A 543 19.07 68.84 -32.61
N HIS A 544 19.73 68.70 -31.46
CA HIS A 544 19.89 67.42 -30.78
C HIS A 544 19.49 67.52 -29.30
N ILE A 545 18.92 66.44 -28.76
CA ILE A 545 18.61 66.36 -27.34
C ILE A 545 19.89 66.10 -26.53
N MET A 546 20.11 66.95 -25.53
CA MET A 546 21.30 66.92 -24.68
C MET A 546 21.05 66.21 -23.36
N SER A 547 19.85 66.32 -22.81
CA SER A 547 19.43 65.63 -21.60
C SER A 547 17.92 65.56 -21.52
N VAL A 548 17.41 64.70 -20.66
CA VAL A 548 15.98 64.61 -20.37
C VAL A 548 15.75 65.29 -19.05
N ASN A 549 14.83 66.25 -19.01
CA ASN A 549 14.64 67.10 -17.84
C ASN A 549 13.54 66.55 -16.94
N LYS A 550 12.41 66.13 -17.53
CA LYS A 550 11.25 65.63 -16.76
C LYS A 550 10.32 64.81 -17.66
N VAL A 551 9.87 63.66 -17.18
CA VAL A 551 8.73 62.92 -17.74
C VAL A 551 7.65 62.83 -16.68
N ILE A 552 6.48 63.34 -17.00
CA ILE A 552 5.28 63.27 -16.15
C ILE A 552 4.30 62.36 -16.87
N ILE A 553 3.94 61.25 -16.26
CA ILE A 553 2.82 60.39 -16.67
C ILE A 553 1.84 60.47 -15.50
N THR A 554 0.73 61.18 -15.67
CA THR A 554 -0.25 61.34 -14.60
C THR A 554 -1.67 61.21 -15.13
N ASN A 555 -2.54 60.55 -14.37
CA ASN A 555 -3.99 60.58 -14.61
C ASN A 555 -4.64 61.92 -14.18
N SER A 556 -3.84 62.88 -13.71
CA SER A 556 -4.22 64.28 -13.44
C SER A 556 -2.96 65.12 -13.17
N ILE A 557 -2.77 66.20 -13.92
CA ILE A 557 -1.66 67.15 -13.68
C ILE A 557 -2.17 68.29 -12.79
N THR A 558 -1.60 68.44 -11.59
CA THR A 558 -1.63 69.68 -10.80
C THR A 558 -0.38 70.50 -11.12
N VAL A 559 -0.55 71.78 -11.47
CA VAL A 559 0.54 72.75 -11.58
C VAL A 559 0.27 73.84 -10.54
N ASP A 560 1.00 73.81 -9.42
CA ASP A 560 0.97 74.87 -8.43
C ASP A 560 1.95 75.98 -8.82
N ASN A 561 1.40 77.19 -9.05
CA ASN A 561 1.89 78.51 -8.61
C ASN A 561 1.52 79.62 -9.59
N ILE A 562 0.39 80.29 -9.37
CA ILE A 562 0.20 81.69 -9.80
C ILE A 562 -0.59 82.45 -8.72
N ASN A 563 0.01 83.51 -8.20
CA ASN A 563 -0.59 84.49 -7.29
C ASN A 563 -1.74 85.25 -7.98
N THR A 564 -2.94 85.30 -7.37
CA THR A 564 -3.83 86.48 -7.37
C THR A 564 -4.96 86.31 -6.34
N THR A 565 -5.06 87.23 -5.39
CA THR A 565 -5.83 87.14 -4.14
C THR A 565 -7.27 87.70 -4.20
N MET A 566 -7.75 88.23 -5.33
CA MET A 566 -9.03 88.97 -5.36
C MET A 566 -10.19 88.27 -6.09
N SER A 567 -9.95 87.28 -6.94
CA SER A 567 -11.01 86.58 -7.69
C SER A 567 -11.66 85.42 -6.94
N ALA A 568 -10.94 84.84 -5.97
CA ALA A 568 -11.42 83.71 -5.19
C ALA A 568 -12.53 84.07 -4.19
N SER A 569 -12.60 85.32 -3.72
CA SER A 569 -13.60 85.77 -2.72
C SER A 569 -15.02 85.89 -3.29
N ILE A 570 -15.17 86.30 -4.55
CA ILE A 570 -16.47 86.39 -5.24
C ILE A 570 -17.00 84.99 -5.58
N VAL A 571 -16.12 84.08 -6.01
CA VAL A 571 -16.50 82.68 -6.27
C VAL A 571 -16.92 81.97 -4.98
N LYS A 572 -16.24 82.23 -3.85
CA LYS A 572 -16.60 81.68 -2.54
C LYS A 572 -17.99 82.13 -2.05
N SER A 573 -18.44 83.35 -2.38
CA SER A 573 -19.76 83.83 -1.95
C SER A 573 -20.94 83.27 -2.75
N LEU A 574 -20.71 82.79 -3.98
CA LEU A 574 -21.74 82.26 -4.88
C LEU A 574 -22.06 80.77 -4.67
N ILE A 575 -21.11 79.96 -4.18
CA ILE A 575 -21.22 78.48 -4.15
C ILE A 575 -20.73 77.81 -2.85
N GLY A 576 -20.34 78.60 -1.82
CA GLY A 576 -19.75 78.08 -0.57
C GLY A 576 -18.26 77.72 -0.71
N GLU A 577 -17.60 77.27 0.37
CA GLU A 577 -16.18 76.86 0.33
C GLU A 577 -16.00 75.49 -0.36
N PRO A 578 -15.37 75.43 -1.55
CA PRO A 578 -15.06 74.16 -2.19
C PRO A 578 -13.77 73.56 -1.61
N SER A 579 -13.65 72.23 -1.59
CA SER A 579 -12.44 71.54 -1.12
C SER A 579 -11.24 71.66 -2.07
N LYS A 580 -11.45 72.06 -3.34
CA LYS A 580 -10.41 72.36 -4.35
C LYS A 580 -10.91 73.38 -5.40
N ILE A 581 -10.05 74.31 -5.81
CA ILE A 581 -10.27 75.27 -6.91
C ILE A 581 -9.08 75.19 -7.86
N ASN A 582 -9.33 74.98 -9.15
CA ASN A 582 -8.30 75.05 -10.19
C ASN A 582 -8.52 76.30 -11.05
N ILE A 583 -7.47 77.10 -11.23
CA ILE A 583 -7.47 78.35 -12.03
C ILE A 583 -6.55 78.15 -13.23
N TYR A 584 -7.06 78.44 -14.43
CA TYR A 584 -6.27 78.39 -15.66
C TYR A 584 -6.17 79.79 -16.28
N ASN A 585 -4.95 80.19 -16.66
CA ASN A 585 -4.67 81.39 -17.45
C ASN A 585 -4.34 80.97 -18.89
N ILE A 586 -5.07 81.48 -19.87
CA ILE A 586 -4.85 81.18 -21.29
C ILE A 586 -4.06 82.32 -21.91
N ASN A 587 -2.74 82.14 -22.04
CA ASN A 587 -1.92 83.08 -22.79
C ASN A 587 -2.06 82.82 -24.30
N ASN A 588 -3.00 83.50 -24.96
CA ASN A 588 -2.92 83.93 -26.39
C ASN A 588 -4.19 84.66 -26.91
N ILE A 589 -4.85 85.45 -26.08
CA ILE A 589 -5.90 86.39 -26.51
C ILE A 589 -5.59 87.72 -25.83
N GLU A 590 -5.50 88.82 -26.58
CA GLU A 590 -5.56 90.14 -25.96
C GLU A 590 -6.90 90.22 -25.23
N TYR A 591 -6.88 90.43 -23.91
CA TYR A 591 -7.95 90.34 -22.89
C TYR A 591 -7.88 89.08 -22.00
N SER A 592 -7.88 89.34 -20.69
CA SER A 592 -7.65 88.41 -19.59
C SER A 592 -8.88 87.55 -19.29
N ASP A 593 -8.97 86.39 -19.93
CA ASP A 593 -9.98 85.37 -19.63
C ASP A 593 -9.46 84.36 -18.58
N TYR A 594 -10.25 84.12 -17.53
CA TYR A 594 -9.94 83.14 -16.49
C TYR A 594 -10.94 81.99 -16.51
N ILE A 595 -10.44 80.75 -16.49
CA ILE A 595 -11.29 79.55 -16.38
C ILE A 595 -11.20 78.98 -14.97
N TYR A 596 -12.34 78.86 -14.31
CA TYR A 596 -12.50 78.20 -13.02
C TYR A 596 -13.16 76.83 -13.23
N ILE A 597 -12.55 75.77 -12.71
CA ILE A 597 -13.11 74.41 -12.76
C ILE A 597 -13.32 73.88 -11.34
N LEU A 598 -14.55 73.48 -11.05
CA LEU A 598 -14.97 72.85 -9.79
C LEU A 598 -15.34 71.40 -10.09
N THR A 599 -14.83 70.44 -9.31
CA THR A 599 -14.97 69.00 -9.60
C THR A 599 -15.80 68.24 -8.58
N ASN A 600 -16.47 68.92 -7.64
CA ASN A 600 -16.98 68.25 -6.44
C ASN A 600 -18.27 67.42 -6.58
N TYR A 601 -18.93 67.37 -7.75
CA TYR A 601 -20.23 66.68 -7.86
C TYR A 601 -20.49 66.03 -9.23
N ASN A 602 -19.45 65.57 -9.95
CA ASN A 602 -19.56 65.23 -11.38
C ASN A 602 -20.24 66.37 -12.17
N LEU A 603 -19.93 67.61 -11.82
CA LEU A 603 -20.51 68.79 -12.43
C LEU A 603 -19.35 69.73 -12.73
N LYS A 604 -19.08 69.95 -14.01
CA LYS A 604 -18.08 70.91 -14.48
C LYS A 604 -18.80 72.23 -14.77
N ILE A 605 -18.45 73.26 -14.03
CA ILE A 605 -18.94 74.62 -14.25
C ILE A 605 -17.81 75.43 -14.85
N ILE A 606 -18.07 76.14 -15.95
CA ILE A 606 -17.13 77.06 -16.59
C ILE A 606 -17.67 78.47 -16.40
N PHE A 607 -16.83 79.36 -15.87
CA PHE A 607 -17.09 80.79 -15.81
C PHE A 607 -16.19 81.49 -16.83
N THR A 608 -16.75 82.45 -17.57
CA THR A 608 -15.98 83.40 -18.37
C THR A 608 -16.13 84.76 -17.71
N ALA A 609 -15.01 85.42 -17.43
CA ALA A 609 -14.99 86.71 -16.75
C ALA A 609 -14.01 87.65 -17.44
N LYS A 610 -14.41 88.93 -17.54
CA LYS A 610 -13.57 90.01 -18.07
C LYS A 610 -13.30 91.00 -16.96
N GLU A 611 -12.02 91.17 -16.63
CA GLU A 611 -11.53 91.98 -15.51
C GLU A 611 -12.19 91.61 -14.16
N THR A 612 -13.26 92.32 -13.79
CA THR A 612 -13.95 92.19 -12.50
C THR A 612 -15.38 91.68 -12.60
N HIS A 613 -15.88 91.37 -13.80
CA HIS A 613 -17.27 90.97 -14.04
C HIS A 613 -17.37 89.58 -14.69
N ILE A 614 -18.34 88.77 -14.26
CA ILE A 614 -18.64 87.47 -14.87
C ILE A 614 -19.53 87.71 -16.09
N GLU A 615 -19.08 87.30 -17.27
CA GLU A 615 -19.81 87.47 -18.53
C GLU A 615 -20.66 86.25 -18.87
N SER A 616 -20.21 85.03 -18.56
CA SER A 616 -21.01 83.82 -18.82
C SER A 616 -20.72 82.68 -17.85
N ILE A 617 -21.71 81.80 -17.68
CA ILE A 617 -21.63 80.59 -16.86
C ILE A 617 -22.19 79.41 -17.66
N GLN A 618 -21.44 78.33 -17.76
CA GLN A 618 -21.85 77.11 -18.44
C GLN A 618 -21.75 75.90 -17.50
N PHE A 619 -22.75 75.03 -17.55
CA PHE A 619 -22.85 73.83 -16.72
C PHE A 619 -22.74 72.57 -17.59
N TYR A 620 -21.88 71.66 -17.19
CA TYR A 620 -21.69 70.36 -17.81
C TYR A 620 -21.84 69.30 -16.72
N LYS A 621 -22.66 68.29 -16.97
CA LYS A 621 -22.92 67.17 -16.05
C LYS A 621 -22.22 65.92 -16.53
#